data_AF-A0A927GK87-F1
#
_entry.id   AF-A0A927GK87-F1
#
_cell.length_a   1.000
_cell.length_b   1.000
_cell.length_c   1.000
_cell.angle_alpha   90.00
_cell.angle_beta   90.00
_cell.angle_gamma   90.00
#
_symmetry.space_group_name_H-M   'P 1'
#
loop_
_entity.id
_entity.type
_entity.pdbx_description
1 polymer ?
#
loop_
_entity_poly.entity_id
_entity_poly.type
_entity_poly.pdbx_seq_one_letter_code
_entity_poly.pdbx_strand_id
1 'polypeptide(L)'
;MGEVSEKSSAGALLVGLALFITFEAGAFYGLQYLTSGLGEANQYQAENTIVSNWVKTMVFLVAHLGLVIAAMLVLSNRLPRRYRGQVMGWVYLALVMSFVLLIPLFW
;
A
#
# COMPACT_ATOMS: atom_id res chain seq x y z
N MET A 1 -19.37 12.38 -31.54
CA MET A 1 -19.84 11.10 -30.99
C MET A 1 -19.45 11.08 -29.53
N GLY A 2 -20.43 11.17 -28.62
CA GLY A 2 -20.17 11.23 -27.18
C GLY A 2 -19.62 9.89 -26.71
N GLU A 3 -18.33 9.84 -26.41
CA GLU A 3 -17.72 8.70 -25.74
C GLU A 3 -18.39 8.56 -24.37
N VAL A 4 -19.17 7.51 -24.22
CA VAL A 4 -19.70 7.07 -22.94
C VAL A 4 -18.49 6.72 -22.08
N SER A 5 -18.03 7.70 -21.32
CA SER A 5 -17.33 7.50 -20.05
C SER A 5 -18.26 6.62 -19.22
N GLU A 6 -18.05 5.31 -19.33
CA GLU A 6 -18.74 4.30 -18.54
C GLU A 6 -18.29 4.55 -17.10
N LYS A 7 -19.03 5.44 -16.43
CA LYS A 7 -18.88 5.76 -15.01
C LYS A 7 -18.77 4.43 -14.29
N SER A 8 -17.58 4.12 -13.76
CA SER A 8 -17.41 3.06 -12.78
C SER A 8 -18.54 3.22 -11.77
N SER A 9 -19.46 2.25 -11.72
CA SER A 9 -20.67 2.39 -10.92
C SER A 9 -20.24 2.60 -9.47
N ALA A 10 -20.95 3.42 -8.71
CA ALA A 10 -20.58 3.69 -7.32
C ALA A 10 -20.38 2.38 -6.51
N GLY A 11 -21.12 1.32 -6.83
CA GLY A 11 -20.91 -0.02 -6.29
C GLY A 11 -19.56 -0.64 -6.65
N ALA A 12 -19.10 -0.54 -7.90
CA ALA A 12 -17.78 -1.03 -8.30
C ALA A 12 -16.64 -0.28 -7.59
N LEU A 13 -16.81 1.04 -7.35
CA LEU A 13 -15.86 1.82 -6.56
C LEU A 13 -15.84 1.40 -5.08
N LEU A 14 -17.00 1.16 -4.47
CA LEU A 14 -17.09 0.70 -3.08
C LEU A 14 -16.46 -0.68 -2.89
N VAL A 15 -16.71 -1.61 -3.82
CA VAL A 15 -16.08 -2.94 -3.78
C VAL A 15 -14.56 -2.81 -3.97
N GLY A 16 -14.12 -1.97 -4.92
CA GLY A 16 -12.69 -1.68 -5.10
C GLY A 16 -12.04 -1.10 -3.84
N LEU A 17 -12.71 -0.18 -3.17
CA LEU A 17 -12.25 0.42 -1.91
C LEU A 17 -12.16 -0.61 -0.79
N ALA A 18 -13.18 -1.45 -0.62
CA ALA A 18 -13.18 -2.50 0.39
C ALA A 18 -12.03 -3.51 0.16
N LEU A 19 -11.81 -3.91 -1.09
CA LEU A 19 -10.70 -4.78 -1.48
C LEU A 19 -9.34 -4.11 -1.24
N PHE A 20 -9.22 -2.82 -1.57
CA PHE A 20 -8.02 -2.04 -1.33
C PHE A 20 -7.68 -1.95 0.17
N ILE A 21 -8.67 -1.62 1.00
CA ILE A 21 -8.50 -1.55 2.47
C ILE A 21 -8.10 -2.92 3.03
N THR A 22 -8.75 -3.99 2.57
CA THR A 22 -8.43 -5.36 3.01
C THR A 22 -7.01 -5.76 2.63
N PHE A 23 -6.61 -5.44 1.39
CA PHE A 23 -5.24 -5.65 0.92
C PHE A 23 -4.24 -4.86 1.77
N GLU A 24 -4.50 -3.57 2.02
CA GLU A 24 -3.55 -2.73 2.76
C GLU A 24 -3.45 -3.10 4.24
N ALA A 25 -4.57 -3.44 4.88
CA ALA A 25 -4.54 -3.95 6.25
C ALA A 25 -3.70 -5.24 6.33
N GLY A 26 -3.92 -6.17 5.39
CA GLY A 26 -3.14 -7.40 5.31
C GLY A 26 -1.66 -7.16 5.06
N ALA A 27 -1.33 -6.26 4.13
CA ALA A 27 0.04 -5.87 3.82
C ALA A 27 0.72 -5.21 5.03
N PHE A 28 0.04 -4.27 5.70
CA PHE A 28 0.55 -3.60 6.88
C PHE A 28 0.84 -4.59 8.01
N TYR A 29 -0.13 -5.40 8.44
CA TYR A 29 0.08 -6.33 9.55
C TYR A 29 1.11 -7.41 9.20
N GLY A 30 1.13 -7.90 7.96
CA GLY A 30 2.13 -8.84 7.49
C GLY A 30 3.55 -8.26 7.52
N LEU A 31 3.73 -7.04 6.99
CA LEU A 31 5.02 -6.37 6.98
C LEU A 31 5.44 -5.91 8.39
N GLN A 32 4.52 -5.45 9.22
CA GLN A 32 4.79 -5.12 10.62
C GLN A 32 5.31 -6.35 11.38
N TYR A 33 4.70 -7.51 11.16
CA TYR A 33 5.18 -8.78 11.73
C TYR A 33 6.58 -9.13 11.21
N LEU A 34 6.81 -9.05 9.90
CA LEU A 34 8.12 -9.37 9.29
C LEU A 34 9.24 -8.39 9.69
N THR A 35 8.88 -7.14 9.96
CA THR A 35 9.82 -6.08 10.39
C THR A 35 9.85 -5.89 11.91
N SER A 36 9.18 -6.76 12.68
CA SER A 36 9.11 -6.66 14.14
C SER A 36 10.48 -6.76 14.83
N GLY A 37 11.41 -7.52 14.24
CA GLY A 37 12.79 -7.62 14.71
C GLY A 37 13.73 -6.50 14.25
N LEU A 38 13.22 -5.52 13.47
CA LEU A 38 14.00 -4.38 12.98
C LEU A 38 13.58 -3.10 13.71
N GLY A 39 14.58 -2.33 14.14
CA GLY A 39 14.34 -1.06 14.81
C GLY A 39 13.56 -1.21 16.11
N GLU A 40 13.20 -0.07 16.65
CA GLU A 40 12.39 0.03 17.85
C GLU A 40 10.95 0.40 17.47
N ALA A 41 9.99 0.04 18.32
CA ALA A 41 8.59 0.36 18.07
C ALA A 41 8.28 1.83 18.36
N ASN A 42 8.98 2.42 19.33
CA ASN A 42 8.75 3.79 19.78
C ASN A 42 9.88 4.71 19.32
N GLN A 43 9.54 5.77 18.58
CA GLN A 43 10.50 6.79 18.13
C GLN A 43 11.02 7.70 19.25
N TYR A 44 10.36 7.76 20.42
CA TYR A 44 10.72 8.62 21.55
C TYR A 44 11.60 7.90 22.57
N GLN A 45 12.78 7.44 22.14
CA GLN A 45 13.75 6.79 23.01
C GLN A 45 14.86 7.75 23.45
N ALA A 46 15.35 7.55 24.68
CA ALA A 46 16.47 8.31 25.22
C ALA A 46 17.80 7.98 24.51
N GLU A 47 17.89 6.81 23.88
CA GLU A 47 19.05 6.33 23.13
C GLU A 47 18.87 6.57 21.63
N ASN A 48 19.96 6.88 20.94
CA ASN A 48 19.92 7.27 19.52
C ASN A 48 19.73 6.03 18.62
N THR A 49 18.47 5.74 18.27
CA THR A 49 18.09 4.61 17.40
C THR A 49 17.77 5.03 15.95
N ILE A 50 18.21 6.23 15.53
CA ILE A 50 17.92 6.82 14.21
C ILE A 50 18.26 5.86 13.07
N VAL A 51 19.45 5.22 13.12
CA VAL A 51 19.90 4.32 12.04
C VAL A 51 19.02 3.06 11.96
N SER A 52 18.69 2.45 13.09
CA SER A 52 17.88 1.22 13.12
C SER A 52 16.45 1.49 12.66
N ASN A 53 15.86 2.61 13.08
CA ASN A 53 14.52 3.03 12.65
C ASN A 53 14.50 3.43 11.17
N TRP A 54 15.58 4.05 10.67
CA TRP A 54 15.73 4.32 9.24
C TRP A 54 15.78 3.04 8.41
N VAL A 55 16.54 2.03 8.86
CA VAL A 55 16.57 0.71 8.20
C VAL A 55 15.19 0.08 8.19
N LYS A 56 14.48 0.06 9.34
CA LYS A 56 13.09 -0.44 9.40
C LYS A 56 12.17 0.29 8.42
N THR A 57 12.27 1.62 8.35
CA THR A 57 11.49 2.46 7.44
C THR A 57 11.76 2.09 5.98
N MET A 58 13.04 2.00 5.58
CA MET A 58 13.43 1.66 4.21
C MET A 58 12.96 0.25 3.83
N VAL A 59 13.17 -0.73 4.71
CA VAL A 59 12.73 -2.12 4.48
C VAL A 59 11.21 -2.18 4.32
N PHE A 60 10.47 -1.51 5.21
CA PHE A 60 9.01 -1.47 5.14
C PHE A 60 8.52 -0.84 3.82
N LEU A 61 9.04 0.33 3.44
CA LEU A 61 8.64 1.01 2.20
C LEU A 61 8.96 0.20 0.95
N VAL A 62 10.17 -0.37 0.86
CA VAL A 62 10.57 -1.17 -0.30
C VAL A 62 9.74 -2.46 -0.39
N ALA A 63 9.49 -3.12 0.74
CA ALA A 63 8.66 -4.33 0.77
C ALA A 63 7.20 -4.04 0.41
N HIS A 64 6.64 -2.94 0.93
CA HIS A 64 5.29 -2.48 0.58
C HIS A 64 5.19 -2.18 -0.91
N LEU A 65 6.13 -1.41 -1.46
CA LEU A 65 6.20 -1.12 -2.89
C LEU A 65 6.28 -2.42 -3.72
N GLY A 66 7.10 -3.37 -3.29
CA GLY A 66 7.20 -4.69 -3.91
C GLY A 66 5.86 -5.43 -3.93
N LEU A 67 5.11 -5.42 -2.82
CA LEU A 67 3.75 -6.01 -2.75
C LEU A 67 2.77 -5.30 -3.68
N VAL A 68 2.78 -3.96 -3.71
CA VAL A 68 1.91 -3.17 -4.60
C VAL A 68 2.21 -3.48 -6.06
N ILE A 69 3.49 -3.52 -6.45
CA ILE A 69 3.89 -3.85 -7.82
C ILE A 69 3.50 -5.29 -8.16
N ALA A 70 3.73 -6.26 -7.27
CA ALA A 70 3.34 -7.65 -7.49
C ALA A 70 1.82 -7.78 -7.67
N ALA A 71 1.03 -7.13 -6.81
CA ALA A 71 -0.42 -7.07 -6.93
C ALA A 71 -0.85 -6.44 -8.25
N MET A 72 -0.22 -5.34 -8.65
CA MET A 72 -0.46 -4.67 -9.93
C MET A 72 -0.17 -5.58 -11.12
N LEU A 73 0.93 -6.33 -11.11
CA LEU A 73 1.29 -7.26 -12.19
C LEU A 73 0.28 -8.41 -12.28
N VAL A 74 -0.09 -9.01 -11.15
CA VAL A 74 -1.12 -10.07 -11.09
C VAL A 74 -2.45 -9.55 -11.63
N LEU A 75 -2.83 -8.33 -11.24
CA LEU A 75 -4.10 -7.72 -11.64
C LEU A 75 -4.10 -7.33 -13.13
N SER A 76 -2.98 -6.79 -13.63
CA SER A 76 -2.78 -6.45 -15.04
C SER A 76 -2.81 -7.69 -15.94
N ASN A 77 -2.35 -8.85 -15.45
CA ASN A 77 -2.43 -10.11 -16.17
C ASN A 77 -3.85 -10.70 -16.20
N ARG A 78 -4.71 -10.33 -15.25
CA ARG A 78 -6.08 -10.86 -15.14
C ARG A 78 -7.15 -9.94 -15.74
N LEU A 79 -6.91 -8.64 -15.85
CA LEU A 79 -7.93 -7.67 -16.28
C LEU A 79 -7.82 -7.24 -17.76
N PRO A 80 -8.95 -7.13 -18.47
CA PRO A 80 -9.01 -6.52 -19.79
C PRO A 80 -8.46 -5.08 -19.80
N ARG A 81 -7.81 -4.67 -20.91
CA ARG A 81 -7.15 -3.36 -21.06
C ARG A 81 -8.03 -2.15 -20.69
N ARG A 82 -9.35 -2.29 -20.75
CA ARG A 82 -10.34 -1.25 -20.43
C ARG A 82 -10.27 -0.76 -18.98
N TYR A 83 -9.87 -1.59 -18.01
CA TYR A 83 -9.82 -1.22 -16.59
C TYR A 83 -8.47 -0.69 -16.12
N ARG A 84 -7.47 -0.58 -17.00
CA ARG A 84 -6.09 -0.17 -16.64
C ARG A 84 -6.02 1.22 -16.00
N GLY A 85 -6.85 2.17 -16.44
CA GLY A 85 -6.89 3.52 -15.88
C GLY A 85 -7.34 3.54 -14.41
N GLN A 86 -8.32 2.70 -14.06
CA GLN A 86 -8.81 2.59 -12.69
C GLN A 86 -7.77 1.91 -11.78
N VAL A 87 -7.08 0.87 -12.27
CA VAL A 87 -6.01 0.19 -11.53
C VAL A 87 -4.86 1.14 -11.19
N MET A 88 -4.46 2.01 -12.12
CA MET A 88 -3.41 3.00 -11.86
C MET A 88 -3.80 3.99 -10.75
N GLY A 89 -5.08 4.38 -10.66
CA GLY A 89 -5.57 5.21 -9.55
C GLY A 89 -5.37 4.58 -8.18
N TRP A 90 -5.65 3.28 -8.06
CA TRP A 90 -5.42 2.52 -6.82
C TRP A 90 -3.95 2.34 -6.49
N VAL A 91 -3.08 2.21 -7.50
CA VAL A 91 -1.62 2.14 -7.29
C VAL A 91 -1.09 3.47 -6.76
N TYR A 92 -1.52 4.60 -7.31
CA TYR A 92 -1.13 5.91 -6.77
C TYR A 92 -1.64 6.12 -5.34
N LEU A 93 -2.85 5.66 -5.04
CA LEU A 93 -3.36 5.69 -3.67
C LEU A 93 -2.51 4.82 -2.74
N ALA A 94 -2.12 3.61 -3.17
CA ALA A 94 -1.22 2.73 -2.41
C ALA A 94 0.12 3.40 -2.10
N LEU A 95 0.71 4.12 -3.07
CA LEU A 95 1.96 4.85 -2.88
C LEU A 95 1.84 5.94 -1.81
N VAL A 96 0.74 6.69 -1.79
CA VAL A 96 0.49 7.67 -0.73
C VAL A 96 0.30 6.95 0.61
N MET A 97 -0.42 5.83 0.62
CA MET A 97 -0.62 5.02 1.82
C MET A 97 0.69 4.46 2.38
N SER A 98 1.69 4.13 1.56
CA SER A 98 3.01 3.69 2.04
C SER A 98 3.61 4.65 3.06
N PHE A 99 3.44 5.97 2.88
CA PHE A 99 3.91 6.99 3.82
C PHE A 99 2.98 7.16 5.01
N VAL A 100 1.66 7.10 4.80
CA VAL A 100 0.67 7.20 5.88
C VAL A 100 0.83 6.05 6.88
N LEU A 101 1.09 4.84 6.38
CA LEU A 101 1.30 3.63 7.19
C LEU A 101 2.57 3.68 8.05
N LEU A 102 3.50 4.61 7.79
CA LEU A 102 4.65 4.82 8.69
C LEU A 102 4.22 5.39 10.05
N ILE A 103 3.14 6.19 10.10
CA ILE A 103 2.64 6.76 11.36
C ILE A 103 2.28 5.65 12.35
N PRO A 104 1.37 4.70 12.04
CA PRO A 104 1.03 3.62 12.95
C PRO A 104 2.15 2.56 13.09
N LEU A 105 3.18 2.57 12.25
CA LEU A 105 4.32 1.66 12.39
C LEU A 105 5.25 2.05 13.55
N PHE A 106 5.29 3.35 13.87
CA PHE A 106 6.23 3.95 14.84
C PHE A 106 5.54 4.64 16.03
N TRP A 107 4.20 4.56 16.09
CA TRP A 107 3.38 5.06 17.20
C TRP A 107 3.08 3.94 18.19
#